data_AF-A0A957XYQ2-F1
#
_entry.id   AF-A0A957XYQ2-F1
#
_cell.length_a   1.000
_cell.length_b   1.000
_cell.length_c   1.000
_cell.angle_alpha   90.00
_cell.angle_beta   90.00
_cell.angle_gamma   90.00
#
_symmetry.space_group_name_H-M   'P 1'
#
loop_
_entity.id
_entity.type
_entity.pdbx_description
1 polymer ?
#
loop_
_entity_poly.entity_id
_entity_poly.type
_entity_poly.pdbx_seq_one_letter_code
_entity_poly.pdbx_strand_id
1 'polypeptide(L)'
;MQKILTGTRYLIVVPVIGLVIASAVFFIFGGIGLIRLLVEFLVNIAAQLSGGAPAEEAADTLIVSVVEFVHTFLVGTVLFITAVGLYQLFITEIQFPGWLKIDSTEDLETNLIGVTVVVLAVNFMSRVFLGTSEGVLHYGIGISLPIAALGIFVGLRAWSTRQTKGLHDVDEVHPISHGHPTTSNKIDE
;
A
#
# COMPACT_ATOMS: atom_id res chain seq x y z
N MET A 1 -35.22 -7.71 14.45
CA MET A 1 -33.98 -6.99 14.07
C MET A 1 -32.77 -7.92 13.90
N GLN A 2 -32.59 -8.99 14.68
CA GLN A 2 -31.44 -9.90 14.53
C GLN A 2 -31.34 -10.63 13.16
N LYS A 3 -32.47 -10.95 12.50
CA LYS A 3 -32.47 -11.57 11.17
C LYS A 3 -31.83 -10.70 10.06
N ILE A 4 -31.84 -9.37 10.22
CA ILE A 4 -31.25 -8.45 9.23
C ILE A 4 -29.72 -8.45 9.37
N LEU A 5 -29.21 -8.52 10.61
CA LEU A 5 -27.77 -8.61 10.89
C LEU A 5 -27.15 -9.94 10.46
N THR A 6 -27.89 -11.06 10.56
CA THR A 6 -27.42 -12.36 10.05
C THR A 6 -27.35 -12.39 8.52
N GLY A 7 -28.20 -11.62 7.84
CA GLY A 7 -28.19 -11.50 6.37
C GLY A 7 -26.97 -10.75 5.83
N THR A 8 -26.40 -9.82 6.60
CA THR A 8 -25.20 -9.05 6.22
C THR A 8 -24.02 -9.96 5.88
N ARG A 9 -23.89 -11.12 6.55
CA ARG A 9 -22.82 -12.08 6.27
C ARG A 9 -22.83 -12.60 4.84
N TYR A 10 -24.01 -12.74 4.23
CA TYR A 10 -24.12 -13.25 2.86
C TYR A 10 -23.78 -12.18 1.80
N LEU A 11 -23.95 -10.90 2.15
CA LEU A 11 -23.65 -9.78 1.24
C LEU A 11 -22.15 -9.65 0.98
N ILE A 12 -21.29 -9.94 1.96
CA ILE A 12 -19.83 -9.87 1.83
C ILE A 12 -19.26 -10.97 0.90
N VAL A 13 -19.96 -12.08 0.68
CA VAL A 13 -19.45 -13.15 -0.19
C VAL A 13 -19.26 -12.66 -1.63
N VAL A 14 -20.16 -11.78 -2.12
CA VAL A 14 -20.11 -11.23 -3.48
C VAL A 14 -18.82 -10.43 -3.76
N PRO A 15 -18.45 -9.40 -2.97
CA PRO A 15 -17.20 -8.68 -3.18
C PRO A 15 -15.96 -9.53 -2.93
N VAL A 16 -15.98 -10.47 -1.99
CA VAL A 16 -14.84 -11.37 -1.74
C VAL A 16 -14.54 -12.22 -2.98
N ILE A 17 -15.55 -12.84 -3.58
CA ILE A 17 -15.38 -13.63 -4.82
C ILE A 17 -14.87 -12.72 -5.96
N GLY A 18 -15.45 -11.53 -6.10
CA GLY A 18 -15.02 -10.57 -7.11
C GLY A 18 -13.54 -10.19 -6.98
N LEU A 19 -13.07 -9.92 -5.76
CA LEU A 19 -11.68 -9.56 -5.48
C LEU A 19 -10.72 -10.74 -5.71
N VAL A 20 -11.10 -11.97 -5.35
CA VAL A 20 -10.29 -13.17 -5.62
C VAL A 20 -10.15 -13.42 -7.12
N ILE A 21 -11.23 -13.28 -7.89
CA ILE A 21 -11.17 -13.45 -9.35
C ILE A 21 -10.30 -12.35 -9.96
N ALA A 22 -10.48 -11.10 -9.53
CA ALA A 22 -9.68 -9.98 -10.02
C ALA A 22 -8.18 -10.17 -9.72
N SER A 23 -7.81 -10.54 -8.50
CA SER A 23 -6.41 -10.79 -8.16
C SER A 23 -5.80 -11.93 -8.98
N ALA A 24 -6.53 -13.02 -9.17
CA ALA A 24 -6.10 -14.14 -10.00
C ALA A 24 -5.84 -13.71 -11.45
N VAL A 25 -6.71 -12.87 -12.02
CA VAL A 25 -6.52 -12.28 -13.34
C VAL A 25 -5.22 -11.45 -13.38
N PHE A 26 -5.02 -10.52 -12.45
CA PHE A 26 -3.79 -9.71 -12.40
C PHE A 26 -2.52 -10.57 -12.26
N PHE A 27 -2.55 -11.62 -11.46
CA PHE A 27 -1.41 -12.54 -11.31
C PHE A 27 -1.12 -13.34 -12.59
N ILE A 28 -2.16 -13.84 -13.26
CA ILE A 28 -1.99 -14.62 -14.49
C ILE A 28 -1.49 -13.71 -15.63
N PHE A 29 -2.13 -12.55 -15.84
CA PHE A 29 -1.73 -11.61 -16.88
C PHE A 29 -0.33 -11.04 -16.61
N GLY A 30 -0.05 -10.63 -15.37
CA GLY A 30 1.27 -10.17 -14.96
C GLY A 30 2.34 -11.26 -15.12
N GLY A 31 2.03 -12.50 -14.73
CA GLY A 31 2.90 -13.67 -14.87
C GLY A 31 3.26 -14.00 -16.32
N ILE A 32 2.24 -14.15 -17.16
CA ILE A 32 2.45 -14.46 -18.58
C ILE A 32 3.23 -13.32 -19.26
N GLY A 33 2.88 -12.07 -18.98
CA GLY A 33 3.57 -10.90 -19.55
C GLY A 33 5.04 -10.83 -19.13
N LEU A 34 5.32 -11.02 -17.84
CA LEU A 34 6.70 -11.03 -17.33
C LEU A 34 7.53 -12.16 -17.95
N ILE A 35 6.98 -13.37 -18.05
CA ILE A 35 7.71 -14.51 -18.65
C ILE A 35 8.04 -14.22 -20.12
N ARG A 36 7.09 -13.66 -20.90
CA ARG A 36 7.33 -13.29 -22.30
C ARG A 36 8.45 -12.25 -22.41
N LEU A 37 8.41 -11.20 -21.59
CA LEU A 37 9.45 -10.17 -21.55
C LEU A 37 10.83 -10.78 -21.27
N LEU A 38 10.93 -11.67 -20.27
CA LEU A 38 12.20 -12.31 -19.91
C LEU A 38 12.72 -13.23 -21.02
N VAL A 39 11.84 -13.96 -21.70
CA VAL A 39 12.22 -14.81 -22.84
C VAL A 39 12.69 -13.97 -24.02
N GLU A 40 11.98 -12.91 -24.39
CA GLU A 40 12.39 -11.99 -25.46
C GLU A 40 13.76 -11.37 -25.17
N PHE A 41 13.98 -10.93 -23.92
CA PHE A 41 15.27 -10.40 -23.51
C PHE A 41 16.39 -11.44 -23.60
N LEU A 42 16.14 -12.67 -23.15
CA LEU A 42 17.13 -13.75 -23.21
C LEU A 42 17.48 -14.13 -24.65
N VAL A 43 16.48 -14.20 -25.53
CA VAL A 43 16.68 -14.46 -26.97
C VAL A 43 17.48 -13.32 -27.62
N ASN A 44 17.20 -12.07 -27.26
CA ASN A 44 17.94 -10.92 -27.75
C ASN A 44 19.40 -10.96 -27.33
N ILE A 45 19.71 -11.27 -26.06
CA ILE A 45 21.10 -11.45 -25.60
C ILE A 45 21.79 -12.62 -26.32
N ALA A 46 21.10 -13.75 -26.48
CA ALA A 46 21.65 -14.91 -27.17
C ALA A 46 21.99 -14.61 -28.63
N ALA A 47 21.11 -13.87 -29.33
CA ALA A 47 21.36 -13.38 -30.68
C ALA A 47 22.53 -12.37 -30.74
N GLN A 48 22.71 -11.58 -29.67
CA GLN A 48 23.79 -10.61 -29.51
C GLN A 48 25.17 -11.25 -29.41
N LEU A 49 25.28 -12.37 -28.68
CA LEU A 49 26.50 -13.18 -28.60
C LEU A 49 26.91 -13.77 -29.96
N SER A 50 25.96 -13.86 -30.91
CA SER A 50 26.19 -14.31 -32.29
C SER A 50 26.48 -13.18 -33.31
N GLY A 51 26.59 -11.90 -32.92
CA GLY A 51 27.27 -10.87 -33.73
C GLY A 51 26.51 -9.60 -34.15
N GLY A 52 25.70 -8.97 -33.29
CA GLY A 52 25.05 -7.66 -33.61
C GLY A 52 25.06 -6.64 -32.46
N ALA A 53 25.53 -5.41 -32.71
CA ALA A 53 25.62 -4.26 -31.78
C ALA A 53 24.27 -3.51 -31.59
N PRO A 54 24.17 -2.42 -30.79
CA PRO A 54 24.86 -2.00 -29.55
C PRO A 54 23.97 -2.16 -28.29
N ALA A 55 24.57 -2.05 -27.10
CA ALA A 55 24.12 -2.72 -25.86
C ALA A 55 23.41 -1.86 -24.78
N GLU A 56 23.26 -0.55 -24.93
CA GLU A 56 22.90 0.29 -23.77
C GLU A 56 21.39 0.62 -23.64
N GLU A 57 20.65 0.76 -24.73
CA GLU A 57 19.21 1.11 -24.66
C GLU A 57 18.30 -0.06 -24.22
N ALA A 58 18.77 -1.30 -24.36
CA ALA A 58 17.98 -2.49 -24.07
C ALA A 58 17.82 -2.75 -22.57
N ALA A 59 18.83 -2.41 -21.76
CA ALA A 59 18.80 -2.66 -20.32
C ALA A 59 17.86 -1.70 -19.58
N ASP A 60 17.90 -0.40 -19.92
CA ASP A 60 17.00 0.59 -19.33
C ASP A 60 15.54 0.31 -19.68
N THR A 61 15.28 -0.10 -20.93
CA THR A 61 13.93 -0.51 -21.37
C THR A 61 13.42 -1.73 -20.60
N LEU A 62 14.30 -2.68 -20.25
CA LEU A 62 13.93 -3.84 -19.44
C LEU A 62 13.56 -3.46 -18.01
N ILE A 63 14.36 -2.61 -17.35
CA ILE A 63 14.07 -2.18 -15.97
C ILE A 63 12.67 -1.56 -15.88
N VAL A 64 12.33 -0.71 -16.83
CA VAL A 64 11.04 -0.01 -16.90
C VAL A 64 9.89 -0.99 -17.12
N SER A 65 10.06 -1.92 -18.05
CA SER A 65 9.06 -2.95 -18.36
C SER A 65 8.83 -3.89 -17.17
N VAL A 66 9.90 -4.25 -16.45
CA VAL A 66 9.78 -5.07 -15.23
C VAL A 66 9.02 -4.33 -14.13
N VAL A 67 9.27 -3.03 -13.93
CA VAL A 67 8.54 -2.22 -12.93
C VAL A 67 7.03 -2.18 -13.20
N GLU A 68 6.61 -2.16 -14.46
CA GLU A 68 5.19 -2.24 -14.83
C GLU A 68 4.54 -3.58 -14.41
N PHE A 69 5.25 -4.70 -14.60
CA PHE A 69 4.79 -6.01 -14.12
C PHE A 69 4.79 -6.10 -12.60
N VAL A 70 5.82 -5.56 -11.92
CA VAL A 70 5.85 -5.49 -10.45
C VAL A 70 4.61 -4.77 -9.93
N HIS A 71 4.24 -3.64 -10.51
CA HIS A 71 3.02 -2.94 -10.13
C HIS A 71 1.76 -3.80 -10.33
N THR A 72 1.67 -4.50 -11.46
CA THR A 72 0.56 -5.43 -11.75
C THR A 72 0.43 -6.51 -10.67
N PHE A 73 1.54 -7.10 -10.22
CA PHE A 73 1.55 -8.07 -9.12
C PHE A 73 1.21 -7.43 -7.77
N LEU A 74 1.67 -6.21 -7.51
CA LEU A 74 1.33 -5.49 -6.27
C LEU A 74 -0.17 -5.23 -6.19
N VAL A 75 -0.79 -4.75 -7.28
CA VAL A 75 -2.24 -4.55 -7.35
C VAL A 75 -2.98 -5.88 -7.12
N GLY A 76 -2.58 -6.97 -7.79
CA GLY A 76 -3.16 -8.30 -7.56
C GLY A 76 -3.03 -8.76 -6.09
N THR A 77 -1.88 -8.52 -5.47
CA THR A 77 -1.61 -8.90 -4.08
C THR A 77 -2.48 -8.11 -3.10
N VAL A 78 -2.63 -6.80 -3.33
CA VAL A 78 -3.52 -5.96 -2.52
C VAL A 78 -4.96 -6.46 -2.62
N LEU A 79 -5.46 -6.69 -3.84
CA LEU A 79 -6.82 -7.24 -4.04
C LEU A 79 -7.02 -8.57 -3.31
N PHE A 80 -6.01 -9.45 -3.35
CA PHE A 80 -6.04 -10.74 -2.65
C PHE A 80 -6.05 -10.58 -1.13
N ILE A 81 -5.15 -9.76 -0.56
CA ILE A 81 -5.11 -9.50 0.89
C ILE A 81 -6.40 -8.84 1.35
N THR A 82 -6.96 -7.90 0.59
CA THR A 82 -8.26 -7.30 0.90
C THR A 82 -9.39 -8.34 0.87
N ALA A 83 -9.40 -9.26 -0.11
CA ALA A 83 -10.37 -10.34 -0.16
C ALA A 83 -10.30 -11.24 1.08
N VAL A 84 -9.07 -11.63 1.47
CA VAL A 84 -8.82 -12.44 2.68
C VAL A 84 -9.21 -11.68 3.95
N GLY A 85 -8.88 -10.39 4.04
CA GLY A 85 -9.25 -9.54 5.17
C GLY A 85 -10.76 -9.38 5.32
N LEU A 86 -11.49 -9.16 4.22
CA LEU A 86 -12.95 -9.11 4.23
C LEU A 86 -13.57 -10.47 4.57
N TYR A 87 -13.00 -11.56 4.06
CA TYR A 87 -13.43 -12.91 4.42
C TYR A 87 -13.25 -13.16 5.93
N GLN A 88 -12.10 -12.77 6.48
CA GLN A 88 -11.79 -12.96 7.89
C GLN A 88 -12.71 -12.13 8.80
N LEU A 89 -12.94 -10.86 8.44
CA LEU A 89 -13.72 -9.94 9.26
C LEU A 89 -15.19 -10.35 9.41
N PHE A 90 -15.76 -11.01 8.39
CA PHE A 90 -17.20 -11.28 8.35
C PHE A 90 -17.57 -12.76 8.41
N ILE A 91 -16.66 -13.70 8.09
CA ILE A 91 -17.00 -15.12 7.94
C ILE A 91 -16.32 -15.97 9.02
N THR A 92 -15.00 -15.94 9.11
CA THR A 92 -14.26 -16.80 10.06
C THR A 92 -12.91 -16.20 10.40
N GLU A 93 -12.61 -16.13 11.70
CA GLU A 93 -11.30 -15.76 12.20
C GLU A 93 -10.27 -16.85 11.88
N ILE A 94 -9.25 -16.50 11.09
CA ILE A 94 -8.10 -17.36 10.82
C ILE A 94 -7.00 -16.96 11.83
N GLN A 95 -6.48 -17.93 12.59
CA GLN A 95 -5.37 -17.67 13.51
C GLN A 95 -4.07 -17.51 12.72
N PHE A 96 -3.62 -16.27 12.56
CA PHE A 96 -2.30 -15.99 11.99
C PHE A 96 -1.21 -16.07 13.07
N PRO A 97 -0.05 -16.68 12.78
CA PRO A 97 1.13 -16.57 13.64
C PRO A 97 1.58 -15.10 13.75
N GLY A 98 2.07 -14.69 14.92
CA GLY A 98 2.22 -13.28 15.34
C GLY A 98 3.11 -12.36 14.49
N TRP A 99 3.78 -12.87 13.45
CA TRP A 99 4.55 -12.07 12.49
C TRP A 99 3.70 -11.42 11.39
N LEU A 100 2.41 -11.78 11.28
CA LEU A 100 1.45 -11.19 10.34
C LEU A 100 0.35 -10.38 11.06
N LYS A 101 0.65 -9.90 12.27
CA LYS A 101 -0.26 -9.02 13.00
C LYS A 101 0.03 -7.59 12.59
N ILE A 102 -0.77 -7.09 11.65
CA ILE A 102 -0.78 -5.69 11.26
C ILE A 102 -1.59 -4.95 12.32
N ASP A 103 -0.93 -4.12 13.11
CA ASP A 103 -1.55 -3.43 14.26
C ASP A 103 -2.53 -2.33 13.85
N SER A 104 -2.53 -1.87 12.59
CA SER A 104 -3.59 -0.99 12.06
C SER A 104 -3.74 -1.05 10.53
N THR A 105 -4.99 -0.94 10.06
CA THR A 105 -5.31 -0.80 8.62
C THR A 105 -4.76 0.50 8.02
N GLU A 106 -4.58 1.55 8.85
CA GLU A 106 -4.08 2.88 8.47
C GLU A 106 -2.61 2.83 8.03
N ASP A 107 -1.80 2.00 8.69
CA ASP A 107 -0.38 1.81 8.36
C ASP A 107 -0.20 1.07 7.03
N LEU A 108 -1.12 0.15 6.73
CA LEU A 108 -1.17 -0.55 5.45
C LEU A 108 -1.57 0.39 4.30
N GLU A 109 -2.58 1.23 4.52
CA GLU A 109 -3.02 2.27 3.58
C GLU A 109 -1.87 3.24 3.25
N THR A 110 -1.18 3.73 4.29
CA THR A 110 -0.08 4.70 4.14
C THR A 110 1.12 4.13 3.39
N ASN A 111 1.50 2.87 3.69
CA ASN A 111 2.58 2.20 2.97
C ASN A 111 2.26 1.97 1.49
N LEU A 112 1.00 1.64 1.16
CA LEU A 112 0.57 1.44 -0.23
C LEU A 112 0.60 2.75 -1.02
N ILE A 113 0.15 3.86 -0.42
CA ILE A 113 0.25 5.19 -1.03
C ILE A 113 1.72 5.54 -1.29
N GLY A 114 2.60 5.27 -0.32
CA GLY A 114 4.05 5.50 -0.44
C GLY A 114 4.66 4.75 -1.63
N VAL A 115 4.38 3.45 -1.77
CA VAL A 115 4.87 2.64 -2.91
C VAL A 115 4.33 3.17 -4.24
N THR A 116 3.06 3.59 -4.29
CA THR A 116 2.44 4.15 -5.51
C THR A 116 3.13 5.43 -5.96
N VAL A 117 3.44 6.33 -5.03
CA VAL A 117 4.17 7.58 -5.33
C VAL A 117 5.57 7.27 -5.88
N VAL A 118 6.27 6.29 -5.31
CA VAL A 118 7.59 5.85 -5.79
C VAL A 118 7.51 5.30 -7.21
N VAL A 119 6.54 4.43 -7.52
CA VAL A 119 6.36 3.87 -8.87
C VAL A 119 6.07 4.95 -9.91
N LEU A 120 5.18 5.90 -9.58
CA LEU A 120 4.90 7.05 -10.46
C LEU A 120 6.16 7.90 -10.72
N ALA A 121 6.97 8.12 -9.68
CA ALA A 121 8.23 8.87 -9.81
C ALA A 121 9.26 8.13 -10.68
N VAL A 122 9.41 6.82 -10.50
CA VAL A 122 10.32 5.99 -11.32
C VAL A 122 9.86 5.93 -12.78
N ASN A 123 8.55 5.84 -13.04
CA ASN A 123 8.01 5.88 -14.41
C ASN A 123 8.30 7.22 -15.11
N PHE A 124 8.16 8.33 -14.38
CA PHE A 124 8.54 9.64 -14.91
C PHE A 124 10.05 9.74 -15.20
N MET A 125 10.89 9.31 -14.25
CA MET A 125 12.35 9.31 -14.41
C MET A 125 12.78 8.52 -15.66
N SER A 126 12.19 7.34 -15.85
CA SER A 126 12.40 6.51 -17.04
C SER A 126 12.10 7.25 -18.35
N ARG A 127 10.95 7.93 -18.42
CA ARG A 127 10.55 8.69 -19.62
C ARG A 127 11.47 9.85 -19.93
N VAL A 128 12.07 10.46 -18.92
CA VAL A 128 13.08 11.52 -19.07
C VAL A 128 14.36 10.95 -19.68
N PHE A 129 14.80 9.75 -19.25
CA PHE A 129 16.00 9.11 -19.78
C PHE A 129 15.85 8.59 -21.22
N LEU A 130 14.66 8.14 -21.62
CA LEU A 130 14.38 7.62 -22.97
C LEU A 130 14.31 8.70 -24.08
N GLY A 131 14.53 9.98 -23.76
CA GLY A 131 14.90 10.98 -24.78
C GLY A 131 13.80 11.47 -25.73
N THR A 132 12.51 11.19 -25.51
CA THR A 132 11.43 11.86 -26.27
C THR A 132 11.29 13.32 -25.83
N SER A 133 12.07 14.22 -26.43
CA SER A 133 12.08 15.67 -26.14
C SER A 133 10.74 16.36 -26.41
N GLU A 134 9.89 15.78 -27.26
CA GLU A 134 8.54 16.27 -27.51
C GLU A 134 7.57 15.67 -26.47
N GLY A 135 7.26 16.44 -25.42
CA GLY A 135 6.16 16.13 -24.51
C GLY A 135 6.52 15.79 -23.07
N VAL A 136 7.81 15.78 -22.69
CA VAL A 136 8.25 15.53 -21.30
C VAL A 136 7.57 16.48 -20.31
N LEU A 137 7.37 17.76 -20.69
CA LEU A 137 6.70 18.75 -19.85
C LEU A 137 5.21 18.41 -19.63
N HIS A 138 4.49 17.99 -20.68
CA HIS A 138 3.09 17.59 -20.58
C HIS A 138 2.92 16.33 -19.74
N TYR A 139 3.81 15.35 -19.93
CA TYR A 139 3.81 14.11 -19.15
C TYR A 139 4.18 14.35 -17.68
N GLY A 140 5.14 15.25 -17.41
CA GLY A 140 5.53 15.67 -16.06
C GLY A 140 4.41 16.41 -15.32
N ILE A 141 3.64 17.25 -16.01
CA ILE A 141 2.44 17.86 -15.44
C ILE A 141 1.38 16.79 -15.13
N GLY A 142 1.19 15.83 -16.03
CA GLY A 142 0.25 14.72 -15.85
C GLY A 142 0.55 13.84 -14.62
N ILE A 143 1.83 13.61 -14.31
CA ILE A 143 2.25 12.78 -13.16
C ILE A 143 2.37 13.60 -11.86
N SER A 144 2.75 14.88 -11.94
CA SER A 144 2.87 15.71 -10.72
C SER A 144 1.53 15.94 -10.03
N LEU A 145 0.42 15.98 -10.77
CA LEU A 145 -0.92 16.15 -10.23
C LEU A 145 -1.35 15.02 -9.27
N PRO A 146 -1.32 13.72 -9.65
CA PRO A 146 -1.63 12.63 -8.73
C PRO A 146 -0.61 12.52 -7.58
N ILE A 147 0.68 12.78 -7.81
CA ILE A 147 1.68 12.78 -6.72
C ILE A 147 1.35 13.87 -5.69
N ALA A 148 1.04 15.08 -6.13
CA ALA A 148 0.66 16.19 -5.24
C ALA A 148 -0.64 15.89 -4.49
N ALA A 149 -1.64 15.32 -5.17
CA ALA A 149 -2.91 14.95 -4.53
C ALA A 149 -2.72 13.90 -3.42
N LEU A 150 -1.92 12.86 -3.69
CA LEU A 150 -1.60 11.83 -2.70
C LEU A 150 -0.75 12.38 -1.55
N GLY A 151 0.24 13.22 -1.84
CA GLY A 151 1.08 13.87 -0.83
C GLY A 151 0.28 14.78 0.11
N ILE A 152 -0.64 15.58 -0.45
CA ILE A 152 -1.54 16.45 0.32
C ILE A 152 -2.48 15.61 1.19
N PHE A 153 -3.07 14.54 0.65
CA PHE A 153 -3.97 13.67 1.38
C PHE A 153 -3.29 13.03 2.61
N VAL A 154 -2.08 12.50 2.43
CA VAL A 154 -1.28 11.94 3.53
C VAL A 154 -0.90 13.02 4.55
N GLY A 155 -0.47 14.19 4.08
CA GLY A 155 -0.14 15.32 4.95
C GLY A 155 -1.32 15.81 5.80
N LEU A 156 -2.50 15.93 5.20
CA LEU A 156 -3.74 16.34 5.89
C LEU A 156 -4.17 15.30 6.94
N ARG A 157 -4.12 14.01 6.61
CA ARG A 157 -4.41 12.94 7.57
C ARG A 157 -3.41 12.94 8.73
N ALA A 158 -2.11 13.01 8.44
CA ALA A 158 -1.07 13.05 9.47
C ALA A 158 -1.24 14.26 10.41
N TRP A 159 -1.75 15.38 9.91
CA TRP A 159 -2.03 16.55 10.75
C TRP A 159 -3.26 16.34 11.65
N SER A 160 -4.29 15.65 11.17
CA SER A 160 -5.48 15.30 11.96
C SER A 160 -5.14 14.36 13.13
N THR A 161 -4.34 13.32 12.91
CA THR A 161 -3.98 12.35 13.97
C THR A 161 -3.10 12.97 15.06
N ARG A 162 -2.29 13.99 14.72
CA ARG A 162 -1.46 14.72 15.70
C ARG A 162 -2.31 15.57 16.66
N GLN A 163 -3.44 16.10 16.22
CA GLN A 163 -4.32 16.89 17.10
C GLN A 163 -4.93 16.01 18.20
N THR A 164 -5.32 14.77 17.90
CA THR A 164 -5.93 13.87 18.89
C THR A 164 -4.95 13.40 19.98
N LYS A 165 -3.65 13.26 19.64
CA LYS A 165 -2.60 12.92 20.60
C LYS A 165 -2.22 14.09 21.52
N GLY A 166 -2.20 15.31 20.98
CA GLY A 166 -1.87 16.51 21.76
C GLY A 166 -2.96 16.93 22.77
N LEU A 167 -4.20 16.48 22.60
CA LEU A 167 -5.28 16.74 23.57
C LEU A 167 -5.27 15.76 24.77
N HIS A 168 -4.80 14.52 24.60
CA HIS A 168 -4.71 13.55 25.71
C HIS A 168 -3.54 13.85 26.67
N ASP A 169 -2.45 14.43 26.17
CA ASP A 169 -1.24 14.71 26.95
C ASP A 169 -1.42 15.93 27.91
N VAL A 170 -2.42 16.77 27.65
CA VAL A 170 -2.73 17.95 28.49
C VAL A 170 -3.55 17.57 29.74
N ASP A 171 -4.37 16.51 29.66
CA ASP A 171 -5.22 16.06 30.78
C ASP A 171 -4.47 15.15 31.78
N GLU A 172 -3.30 14.62 31.42
CA GLU A 172 -2.52 13.71 32.29
C GLU A 172 -1.48 14.45 33.16
N VAL A 173 -1.27 15.75 32.94
CA VAL A 173 -0.32 16.56 33.73
C VAL A 173 -1.03 17.12 34.98
N HIS A 174 -0.85 16.39 36.08
CA HIS A 174 -1.00 16.78 37.50
C HIS A 174 -2.41 16.87 38.14
N PRO A 175 -2.82 15.85 38.95
CA PRO A 175 -3.57 16.13 40.16
C PRO A 175 -2.59 16.66 41.22
N ILE A 176 -2.82 17.90 41.65
CA ILE A 176 -2.08 18.56 42.70
C ILE A 176 -2.26 17.78 44.01
N SER A 177 -1.17 17.18 44.50
CA SER A 177 -1.11 16.53 45.82
C SER A 177 -1.27 17.58 46.92
N HIS A 178 -2.50 17.93 47.26
CA HIS A 178 -2.82 18.68 48.47
C HIS A 178 -2.77 17.75 49.69
N GLY A 179 -1.59 17.66 50.30
CA GLY A 179 -1.47 17.17 51.67
C GLY A 179 -2.06 18.21 52.63
N HIS A 180 -3.16 17.87 53.30
CA HIS A 180 -3.66 18.62 54.44
C HIS A 180 -3.32 17.86 55.73
N PRO A 181 -2.70 18.50 56.74
CA PRO A 181 -2.54 17.91 58.05
C PRO A 181 -3.86 18.07 58.84
N THR A 182 -4.25 17.06 59.62
CA THR A 182 -5.03 17.26 60.84
C THR A 182 -5.00 16.04 61.75
N THR A 183 -4.66 16.36 62.99
CA THR A 183 -4.70 15.59 64.23
C THR A 183 -6.07 14.97 64.50
N SER A 184 -6.13 13.73 65.01
CA SER A 184 -7.10 13.40 66.06
C SER A 184 -6.72 12.13 66.82
N ASN A 185 -6.59 12.34 68.12
CA ASN A 185 -6.52 11.41 69.22
C ASN A 185 -7.82 10.60 69.38
N LYS A 186 -7.72 9.29 69.65
CA LYS A 186 -8.65 8.50 70.49
C LYS A 186 -8.08 7.08 70.70
N ILE A 187 -7.46 6.77 71.84
CA ILE A 187 -7.98 6.13 73.07
C ILE A 187 -8.95 4.94 72.87
N ASP A 188 -8.58 3.83 73.54
CA ASP A 188 -9.36 2.65 74.00
C ASP A 188 -9.91 1.72 72.88
N GLU A 189 -9.75 0.39 72.88
CA GLU A 189 -9.71 -0.67 73.91
C GLU A 189 -8.82 -1.86 73.48
#